data_AF-A0A8T4GRG0-F1
#
_entry.id   AF-A0A8T4GRG0-F1
#
_cell.length_a   1.000
_cell.length_b   1.000
_cell.length_c   1.000
_cell.angle_alpha   90.00
_cell.angle_beta   90.00
_cell.angle_gamma   90.00
#
_symmetry.space_group_name_H-M   'P 1'
#
loop_
_entity.id
_entity.type
_entity.pdbx_description
1 polymer ?
#
loop_
_entity_poly.entity_id
_entity_poly.type
_entity_poly.pdbx_seq_one_letter_code
_entity_poly.pdbx_strand_id
1 'polypeptide(L)' 'MMPIKTFVSERQAANLLAQIRWRDGVYCPRCRAESRIRHGSYRVFQRYLCKDCDRTFNDQ' A
#
# COMPACT_ATOMS: atom_id res chain seq x y z
N MET A 1 -12.36 14.43 11.84
CA MET A 1 -11.08 15.14 11.94
C MET A 1 -9.97 14.10 12.01
N MET A 2 -8.97 14.16 11.11
CA MET A 2 -7.80 13.27 11.19
C MET A 2 -6.94 13.70 12.38
N PRO A 3 -6.63 12.83 13.36
CA PRO A 3 -5.82 13.23 14.50
C PRO A 3 -4.39 13.54 14.05
N ILE A 4 -3.95 14.78 14.23
CA ILE A 4 -2.59 15.25 13.87
C ILE A 4 -1.50 14.38 14.52
N LYS A 5 -1.80 13.75 15.67
CA LYS A 5 -0.93 12.80 16.37
C LYS A 5 -0.54 11.55 15.55
N THR A 6 -1.23 11.25 14.45
CA THR A 6 -0.88 10.12 13.57
C THR A 6 0.30 10.43 12.65
N PHE A 7 0.66 11.71 12.48
CA PHE A 7 1.78 12.12 11.62
C PHE A 7 3.10 12.31 12.40
N VAL A 8 3.26 11.61 13.53
CA VAL A 8 4.49 11.69 14.36
C VAL A 8 5.70 10.96 13.75
N SER A 9 5.49 10.15 12.71
CA SER A 9 6.59 9.53 11.94
C SER A 9 6.13 9.15 10.54
N GLU A 10 7.06 9.06 9.59
CA GLU A 10 6.78 8.56 8.24
C GLU A 10 6.15 7.16 8.26
N ARG A 11 6.57 6.29 9.18
CA ARG A 11 6.01 4.95 9.32
C ARG A 11 4.54 4.98 9.74
N GLN A 12 4.15 5.83 10.69
CA GLN A 12 2.74 5.94 11.08
C GLN A 12 1.90 6.55 9.96
N ALA A 13 2.43 7.54 9.24
CA ALA A 13 1.77 8.12 8.07
C ALA A 13 1.56 7.06 6.96
N ALA A 14 2.60 6.26 6.65
CA ALA A 14 2.51 5.18 5.67
C ALA A 14 1.51 4.09 6.08
N ASN A 15 1.49 3.72 7.37
CA ASN A 15 0.50 2.77 7.90
C ASN A 15 -0.93 3.30 7.75
N LEU A 16 -1.17 4.59 8.02
CA LEU A 16 -2.48 5.21 7.83
C LEU A 16 -2.88 5.22 6.35
N LEU A 17 -1.95 5.59 5.46
CA LEU A 17 -2.17 5.56 4.00
C LEU A 17 -2.57 4.17 3.52
N ALA A 18 -1.85 3.12 3.96
CA ALA A 18 -2.16 1.74 3.61
C ALA A 18 -3.57 1.33 4.09
N GLN A 19 -3.96 1.69 5.31
CA GLN A 19 -5.29 1.40 5.86
C GLN A 19 -6.42 2.08 5.08
N ILE A 20 -6.23 3.34 4.67
CA ILE A 20 -7.24 4.09 3.91
C ILE A 20 -7.33 3.56 2.48
N ARG A 21 -6.18 3.38 1.82
CA ARG A 21 -6.12 2.99 0.40
C ARG A 21 -6.62 1.57 0.17
N TRP A 22 -6.29 0.66 1.08
CA TRP A 22 -6.59 -0.77 0.96
C TRP A 22 -7.70 -1.22 1.91
N ARG A 23 -8.61 -0.31 2.27
CA ARG A 23 -9.75 -0.59 3.15
C ARG A 23 -10.55 -1.81 2.69
N ASP A 24 -10.72 -1.94 1.38
CA ASP A 24 -11.50 -3.00 0.74
C ASP A 24 -10.60 -4.11 0.16
N GLY A 25 -9.35 -4.17 0.60
CA GLY A 25 -8.35 -5.12 0.13
C GLY A 25 -7.33 -4.51 -0.85
N VAL A 26 -6.18 -5.17 -0.94
CA VAL A 26 -5.09 -4.76 -1.82
C VAL A 26 -5.32 -5.30 -3.22
N TYR A 27 -5.48 -4.41 -4.19
CA TYR A 27 -5.62 -4.75 -5.61
C TYR A 27 -4.58 -4.00 -6.46
N CYS A 28 -4.26 -4.54 -7.63
CA CYS A 28 -3.38 -3.87 -8.58
C CYS A 28 -4.07 -2.62 -9.15
N PRO A 29 -3.51 -1.39 -8.97
CA PRO A 29 -4.13 -0.18 -9.51
C PRO A 29 -4.21 -0.13 -11.04
N ARG A 30 -3.43 -0.99 -11.72
CA ARG A 30 -3.30 -1.02 -13.19
C ARG A 30 -4.33 -1.93 -13.84
N CYS A 31 -4.43 -3.18 -13.40
CA CYS A 31 -5.31 -4.18 -14.00
C CYS A 31 -6.48 -4.59 -13.09
N ARG A 32 -6.62 -4.01 -11.89
CA ARG A 32 -7.64 -4.32 -10.87
C ARG A 32 -7.62 -5.74 -10.32
N ALA A 33 -6.67 -6.56 -10.72
CA ALA A 33 -6.45 -7.89 -10.15
C ALA A 33 -6.20 -7.86 -8.64
N GLU A 34 -6.79 -8.82 -7.94
CA GLU A 34 -6.52 -9.12 -6.53
C GLU A 34 -5.39 -10.15 -6.35
N SER A 35 -4.86 -10.68 -7.45
CA SER A 35 -3.73 -11.62 -7.46
C SER A 35 -2.41 -10.87 -7.30
N ARG A 36 -1.82 -10.95 -6.10
CA ARG A 36 -0.57 -10.26 -5.73
C ARG A 36 0.24 -11.02 -4.70
N ILE A 37 1.54 -10.73 -4.64
CA ILE A 37 2.43 -11.14 -3.55
C ILE A 37 3.06 -9.93 -2.88
N ARG A 38 3.46 -10.07 -1.61
CA ARG A 38 4.36 -9.11 -0.96
C ARG A 38 5.74 -9.23 -1.59
N HIS A 39 6.28 -8.11 -2.05
CA HIS A 39 7.52 -8.04 -2.83
C HIS A 39 8.51 -7.06 -2.17
N GLY A 40 8.80 -7.30 -0.88
CA GLY A 40 9.65 -6.43 -0.06
C GLY A 40 9.02 -5.08 0.25
N SER A 41 9.85 -4.08 0.54
CA SER A 41 9.42 -2.71 0.84
C SER A 41 10.22 -1.70 0.02
N TYR A 42 9.69 -0.49 -0.10
CA TYR A 42 10.43 0.69 -0.54
C TYR A 42 10.29 1.76 0.54
N ARG A 43 11.39 2.05 1.23
CA ARG A 43 11.38 2.86 2.46
C ARG A 43 10.37 2.27 3.48
N VAL A 44 9.40 3.07 3.89
CA VAL A 44 8.33 2.70 4.83
C VAL A 44 7.12 2.02 4.17
N PHE A 45 7.06 1.95 2.84
CA PHE A 45 5.91 1.42 2.10
C PHE A 45 6.09 -0.05 1.73
N GLN A 46 5.03 -0.86 1.87
CA GLN A 46 4.99 -2.23 1.37
C GLN A 46 4.96 -2.21 -0.16
N ARG A 47 5.80 -3.02 -0.81
CA ARG A 47 5.71 -3.29 -2.25
C ARG A 47 4.92 -4.56 -2.49
N TYR A 48 4.13 -4.56 -3.56
CA TYR A 48 3.42 -5.71 -4.08
C TYR A 48 3.83 -5.95 -5.52
N LEU A 49 3.84 -7.22 -5.93
CA LEU A 49 3.92 -7.63 -7.33
C LEU A 49 2.56 -8.19 -7.73
N CYS A 50 1.94 -7.63 -8.76
CA CYS A 50 0.75 -8.21 -9.37
C CYS A 50 1.13 -9.42 -10.21
N LYS A 51 0.46 -10.56 -10.01
CA LYS A 51 0.72 -11.79 -10.78
C LYS A 51 0.10 -11.78 -12.18
N ASP A 52 -0.81 -10.85 -12.45
CA ASP A 52 -1.60 -10.85 -13.70
C ASP A 52 -1.02 -9.90 -14.75
N CYS A 53 -0.31 -8.84 -14.33
CA CYS A 53 0.34 -7.89 -15.25
C CYS A 53 1.84 -7.67 -14.97
N ASP A 54 2.41 -8.43 -14.03
CA ASP A 54 3.82 -8.39 -13.62
C ASP A 54 4.36 -7.01 -13.22
N ARG A 55 3.46 -6.05 -12.90
CA ARG A 55 3.85 -4.73 -12.42
C ARG A 55 3.90 -4.69 -10.89
N THR A 56 4.91 -4.00 -10.39
CA THR A 56 4.99 -3.68 -8.96
C THR A 56 4.25 -2.39 -8.62
N PHE A 57 3.62 -2.37 -7.46
CA PHE A 57 2.98 -1.18 -6.88
C PHE A 57 3.24 -1.15 -5.37
N ASN A 58 2.95 -0.04 -4.70
CA ASN A 58 3.13 0.10 -3.25
C ASN A 58 1.94 0.83 -2.62
N ASP A 59 2.04 1.07 -1.31
CA ASP A 59 1.02 1.78 -0.53
C ASP A 59 0.93 3.30 -0.84
N GLN A 60 1.86 3.84 -1.65
CA GLN A 60 1.89 5.25 -2.05
C GLN A 60 0.98 5.54 -3.24
#